data_AF-A0A958XNW0-F1
#
_entry.id   AF-A0A958XNW0-F1
#
_cell.length_a   1.000
_cell.length_b   1.000
_cell.length_c   1.000
_cell.angle_alpha   90.00
_cell.angle_beta   90.00
_cell.angle_gamma   90.00
#
_symmetry.space_group_name_H-M   'P 1'
#
loop_
_entity.id
_entity.type
_entity.pdbx_description
1 polymer ?
#
loop_
_entity_poly.entity_id
_entity_poly.type
_entity_poly.pdbx_seq_one_letter_code
_entity_poly.pdbx_strand_id
1 'polypeptide(L)'
;MFTTFFAFELKSWLRSPMPWIFLFIIGLLCFFGTISDQVGIGGSYGNVWKNAPFVAQNWYGVFSIICILLTTAFMNTAGIRDYENQTSQIIFSKPVDKAGYYFGHFGGALLIALIPMLGVTLGMWTGA
;
A
#
# COMPACT_ATOMS: atom_id res chain seq x y z
N MET A 1 -19.61 -13.18 -7.99
CA MET A 1 -18.95 -12.22 -8.91
C MET A 1 -18.01 -11.27 -8.18
N PHE A 2 -18.34 -10.78 -6.99
CA PHE A 2 -17.40 -9.94 -6.21
C PHE A 2 -16.01 -10.59 -6.04
N THR A 3 -15.97 -11.85 -5.59
CA THR A 3 -14.71 -12.58 -5.35
C THR A 3 -13.86 -12.77 -6.60
N THR A 4 -14.48 -12.90 -7.78
CA THR A 4 -13.77 -13.08 -9.04
C THR A 4 -13.09 -11.79 -9.49
N PHE A 5 -13.79 -10.64 -9.38
CA PHE A 5 -13.19 -9.33 -9.67
C PHE A 5 -12.11 -8.97 -8.64
N PHE A 6 -12.40 -9.22 -7.36
CA PHE A 6 -11.46 -8.98 -6.28
C PHE A 6 -10.16 -9.79 -6.42
N ALA A 7 -10.24 -11.09 -6.69
CA ALA A 7 -9.06 -11.93 -6.88
C ALA A 7 -8.29 -11.57 -8.15
N PHE A 8 -8.98 -11.18 -9.23
CA PHE A 8 -8.36 -10.67 -10.44
C PHE A 8 -7.54 -9.40 -10.15
N GLU A 9 -8.14 -8.45 -9.44
CA GLU A 9 -7.49 -7.19 -9.13
C GLU A 9 -6.29 -7.39 -8.21
N LEU A 10 -6.44 -8.23 -7.18
CA LEU A 10 -5.37 -8.60 -6.28
C LEU A 10 -4.18 -9.22 -7.02
N LYS A 11 -4.44 -10.19 -7.90
CA LYS A 11 -3.40 -10.85 -8.69
C LYS A 11 -2.72 -9.90 -9.66
N SER A 12 -3.47 -8.97 -10.25
CA SER A 12 -2.94 -8.00 -11.19
C SER A 12 -1.94 -7.06 -10.53
N TRP A 13 -2.32 -6.48 -9.40
CA TRP A 13 -1.46 -5.57 -8.65
C TRP A 13 -0.27 -6.28 -8.01
N LEU A 14 -0.42 -7.51 -7.51
CA LEU A 14 0.70 -8.29 -6.98
C LEU A 14 1.74 -8.61 -8.07
N ARG A 15 1.34 -8.67 -9.34
CA ARG A 15 2.26 -8.79 -10.48
C ARG A 15 2.84 -7.45 -10.94
N SER A 16 2.19 -6.35 -10.61
CA SER A 16 2.70 -5.03 -10.91
C SER A 16 3.88 -4.68 -9.99
N PRO A 17 4.91 -3.98 -10.48
CA PRO A 17 6.08 -3.65 -9.67
C PRO A 17 5.80 -2.55 -8.64
N MET A 18 4.75 -1.75 -8.83
CA MET A 18 4.52 -0.52 -8.08
C MET A 18 4.38 -0.74 -6.55
N PRO A 19 3.53 -1.66 -6.03
CA PRO A 19 3.42 -1.89 -4.58
C PRO A 19 4.74 -2.37 -3.95
N TRP A 20 5.49 -3.19 -4.67
CA TRP A 20 6.77 -3.74 -4.20
C TRP A 20 7.88 -2.69 -4.14
N ILE A 21 7.94 -1.79 -5.11
CA ILE A 21 8.88 -0.67 -5.11
C ILE A 21 8.64 0.22 -3.89
N PHE A 22 7.38 0.58 -3.61
CA PHE A 22 7.07 1.41 -2.45
C PHE A 22 7.32 0.70 -1.12
N LEU A 23 6.99 -0.59 -1.02
CA LEU A 23 7.36 -1.40 0.14
C LEU A 23 8.88 -1.38 0.37
N PHE A 24 9.66 -1.54 -0.69
CA PHE A 24 11.12 -1.54 -0.61
C PHE A 24 11.70 -0.18 -0.21
N ILE A 25 11.21 0.91 -0.80
CA ILE A 25 11.65 2.27 -0.47
C ILE A 25 11.33 2.61 0.99
N ILE A 26 10.08 2.38 1.43
CA ILE A 26 9.66 2.65 2.80
C ILE A 26 10.44 1.77 3.79
N GLY A 27 10.65 0.49 3.43
CA GLY A 27 11.46 -0.43 4.22
C GLY A 27 12.91 0.02 4.37
N LEU A 28 13.55 0.46 3.29
CA LEU A 28 14.91 1.00 3.34
C LEU A 28 15.00 2.26 4.20
N LEU A 29 14.05 3.19 4.05
CA LEU A 29 14.02 4.41 4.86
C LEU A 29 13.92 4.09 6.36
N CYS A 30 13.04 3.16 6.73
CA CYS A 30 12.88 2.71 8.12
C CYS A 30 14.12 1.95 8.62
N PHE A 31 14.74 1.12 7.77
CA PHE A 31 15.96 0.39 8.09
C PHE A 31 17.14 1.33 8.39
N PHE A 32 17.39 2.32 7.51
CA PHE A 32 18.43 3.32 7.75
C PHE A 32 18.13 4.21 8.95
N GLY A 33 16.85 4.52 9.21
CA GLY A 33 16.40 5.22 10.42
C GLY A 33 16.64 4.43 11.70
N THR A 34 16.64 3.09 11.62
CA THR A 34 16.88 2.22 12.78
C THR A 34 18.37 2.11 13.06
N ILE A 35 19.20 1.87 12.05
CA ILE A 35 20.65 1.65 12.22
C ILE A 35 21.41 2.94 12.52
N SER A 36 21.01 4.07 11.93
CA SER A 36 21.74 5.34 12.10
C SER A 36 21.11 6.20 13.19
N ASP A 37 21.90 6.65 14.17
CA ASP A 37 21.48 7.60 15.21
C ASP A 37 21.32 9.03 14.68
N GLN A 38 21.83 9.32 13.49
CA GLN A 38 21.70 10.63 12.84
C GLN A 38 20.37 10.78 12.09
N VAL A 39 19.68 9.68 11.79
CA VAL A 39 18.44 9.67 11.01
C VAL A 39 17.25 9.55 11.95
N GLY A 40 16.69 10.70 12.36
CA GLY A 40 15.49 10.76 13.19
C GLY A 40 14.21 10.88 12.34
N ILE A 41 13.36 9.86 12.39
CA ILE A 41 12.03 9.89 11.76
C ILE A 41 11.00 10.31 12.81
N GLY A 42 10.38 11.48 12.64
CA GLY A 42 9.31 11.96 13.54
C GLY A 42 9.76 12.63 14.84
N GLY A 43 11.08 12.86 15.02
CA GLY A 43 11.65 13.60 16.15
C GLY A 43 12.89 12.93 16.75
N SER A 44 13.45 13.55 17.80
CA SER A 44 14.50 12.93 18.61
C SER A 44 13.86 12.13 19.74
N TYR A 45 14.03 10.83 19.70
CA TYR A 45 13.68 9.94 20.80
C TYR A 45 14.94 9.86 21.66
N GLY A 46 14.85 10.26 22.94
CA GLY A 46 15.99 10.33 23.85
C GLY A 46 16.61 8.95 24.15
N ASN A 47 16.73 8.56 25.42
CA ASN A 47 17.26 7.23 25.75
C ASN A 47 16.19 6.12 25.62
N VAL A 48 15.59 5.99 24.44
CA VAL A 48 14.54 5.01 24.15
C VAL A 48 14.98 4.16 22.97
N TRP A 49 14.78 2.84 23.10
CA TRP A 49 15.03 1.91 22.01
C TRP A 49 14.25 2.31 20.77
N LYS A 50 14.90 2.32 19.59
CA LYS A 50 14.23 2.68 18.33
C LYS A 50 13.13 1.70 17.92
N ASN A 51 13.20 0.46 18.42
CA ASN A 51 12.14 -0.54 18.25
C ASN A 51 11.07 -0.47 19.35
N ALA A 52 11.01 0.61 20.14
CA ALA A 52 9.97 0.76 21.16
C ALA A 52 8.59 0.98 20.50
N PRO A 53 7.50 0.49 21.13
CA PRO A 53 6.15 0.63 20.58
C PRO A 53 5.74 2.09 20.28
N PHE A 54 6.21 3.03 21.10
CA PHE A 54 5.97 4.46 20.91
C PHE A 54 6.63 4.99 19.63
N VAL A 55 7.86 4.57 19.35
CA VAL A 55 8.60 4.96 18.14
C VAL A 55 7.95 4.35 16.91
N ALA A 56 7.56 3.08 16.98
CA ALA A 56 6.82 2.40 15.92
C ALA A 56 5.53 3.15 15.56
N GLN A 57 4.71 3.49 16.57
CA GLN A 57 3.47 4.24 16.35
C GLN A 57 3.73 5.60 15.68
N ASN A 58 4.78 6.32 16.10
CA ASN A 58 5.12 7.60 15.52
C ASN A 58 5.53 7.46 14.04
N TRP A 59 6.35 6.47 13.71
CA TRP A 59 6.75 6.18 12.34
C TRP A 59 5.54 5.81 11.47
N TYR A 60 4.65 4.96 11.98
CA TYR A 60 3.38 4.68 11.32
C TYR A 60 2.54 5.94 11.08
N GLY A 61 2.50 6.86 12.05
CA GLY A 61 1.84 8.16 11.91
C GLY A 61 2.43 8.99 10.77
N VAL A 62 3.76 9.16 10.74
CA VAL A 62 4.46 9.91 9.69
C VAL A 62 4.26 9.28 8.32
N PHE A 63 4.51 7.97 8.19
CA PHE A 63 4.38 7.27 6.92
C PHE A 63 2.92 7.15 6.46
N SER A 64 1.93 7.17 7.35
CA SER A 64 0.51 7.15 6.95
C SER A 64 0.13 8.34 6.07
N ILE A 65 0.70 9.52 6.33
CA ILE A 65 0.46 10.73 5.52
C ILE A 65 1.01 10.53 4.10
N ILE A 66 2.15 9.85 3.95
CA ILE A 66 2.73 9.54 2.65
C ILE A 66 1.93 8.42 1.96
N CYS A 67 1.57 7.37 2.69
CA CYS A 67 0.83 6.23 2.18
C CYS A 67 -0.60 6.57 1.75
N ILE A 68 -1.23 7.62 2.32
CA ILE A 68 -2.55 8.04 1.86
C ILE A 68 -2.51 8.60 0.43
N LEU A 69 -1.41 9.28 0.05
CA LEU A 69 -1.19 9.75 -1.32
C LEU A 69 -0.96 8.59 -2.29
N LEU A 70 -0.32 7.52 -1.83
CA LEU A 70 -0.19 6.29 -2.62
C LEU A 70 -1.53 5.57 -2.77
N THR A 71 -2.34 5.57 -1.72
CA THR A 71 -3.67 4.96 -1.72
C THR A 71 -4.56 5.60 -2.79
N THR A 72 -4.55 6.93 -2.93
CA THR A 72 -5.33 7.61 -3.97
C THR A 72 -4.85 7.24 -5.37
N ALA A 73 -3.54 7.06 -5.59
CA ALA A 73 -3.00 6.59 -6.87
C ALA A 73 -3.48 5.17 -7.20
N PHE A 74 -3.40 4.23 -6.26
CA PHE A 74 -3.90 2.86 -6.43
C PHE A 74 -5.39 2.82 -6.78
N MET A 75 -6.20 3.61 -6.07
CA MET A 75 -7.63 3.74 -6.32
C MET A 75 -7.95 4.33 -7.69
N ASN A 76 -7.21 5.36 -8.10
CA ASN A 76 -7.42 6.00 -9.39
C ASN A 76 -7.11 5.04 -10.54
N THR A 77 -5.97 4.35 -10.48
CA THR A 77 -5.59 3.37 -11.49
C THR A 77 -6.62 2.25 -11.57
N ALA A 78 -7.10 1.72 -10.44
CA ALA A 78 -8.19 0.73 -10.42
C ALA A 78 -9.49 1.25 -11.08
N GLY A 79 -9.81 2.54 -10.94
CA GLY A 79 -11.01 3.13 -11.53
C GLY A 79 -10.93 3.36 -13.04
N ILE A 80 -9.77 3.79 -13.56
CA ILE A 80 -9.61 4.16 -14.98
C ILE A 80 -9.15 2.99 -15.87
N ARG A 81 -8.58 1.93 -15.27
CA ARG A 81 -7.95 0.83 -15.99
C ARG A 81 -8.84 0.13 -17.01
N ASP A 82 -10.11 -0.07 -16.71
CA ASP A 82 -11.05 -0.72 -17.63
C ASP A 82 -11.46 0.18 -18.81
N TYR A 83 -11.31 1.50 -18.65
CA TYR A 83 -11.46 2.46 -19.73
C TYR A 83 -10.19 2.52 -20.59
N GLU A 84 -9.01 2.58 -19.97
CA GLU A 84 -7.72 2.60 -20.67
C GLU A 84 -7.46 1.33 -21.48
N ASN A 85 -7.86 0.16 -20.98
CA ASN A 85 -7.68 -1.12 -21.67
C ASN A 85 -8.84 -1.46 -22.63
N GLN A 86 -9.79 -0.55 -22.85
CA GLN A 86 -10.96 -0.74 -23.73
C GLN A 86 -11.82 -1.97 -23.37
N THR A 87 -11.71 -2.49 -22.15
CA THR A 87 -12.47 -3.65 -21.65
C THR A 87 -13.88 -3.29 -21.19
N SER A 88 -14.15 -2.00 -20.98
CA SER A 88 -15.45 -1.48 -20.52
C SER A 88 -16.64 -2.02 -21.33
N GLN A 89 -16.58 -2.02 -22.67
CA GLN A 89 -17.69 -2.47 -23.54
C GLN A 89 -18.00 -3.97 -23.39
N ILE A 90 -16.99 -4.79 -23.12
CA ILE A 90 -17.12 -6.24 -22.92
C ILE A 90 -17.73 -6.53 -21.54
N ILE A 91 -17.37 -5.73 -20.53
CA ILE A 91 -17.87 -5.90 -19.16
C ILE A 91 -19.35 -5.48 -19.09
N PHE A 92 -19.72 -4.37 -19.74
CA PHE A 92 -21.09 -3.86 -19.73
C PHE A 92 -22.06 -4.60 -20.65
N SER A 93 -21.58 -5.45 -21.57
CA SER A 93 -22.44 -6.30 -22.41
C SER A 93 -22.83 -7.63 -21.76
N LYS A 94 -22.22 -8.00 -20.63
CA LYS A 94 -22.59 -9.16 -19.83
C LYS A 94 -23.49 -8.77 -18.64
N PRO A 95 -24.35 -9.67 -18.13
CA PRO A 95 -25.13 -9.42 -16.91
C PRO A 95 -24.20 -9.47 -15.68
N VAL A 96 -23.45 -8.39 -15.47
CA VAL A 96 -22.55 -8.21 -14.32
C VAL A 96 -23.27 -7.39 -13.26
N ASP A 97 -23.20 -7.86 -12.01
CA ASP A 97 -23.72 -7.12 -10.87
C ASP A 97 -22.88 -5.85 -10.60
N LYS A 98 -23.54 -4.68 -10.58
CA LYS A 98 -22.88 -3.37 -10.41
C LYS A 98 -22.15 -3.25 -9.07
N ALA A 99 -22.77 -3.77 -8.00
CA ALA A 99 -22.19 -3.72 -6.67
C ALA A 99 -20.94 -4.64 -6.59
N GLY A 100 -21.06 -5.88 -7.09
CA GLY A 100 -19.93 -6.80 -7.15
C GLY A 100 -18.75 -6.29 -7.98
N TYR A 101 -19.00 -5.56 -9.06
CA TYR A 101 -17.95 -4.91 -9.86
C TYR A 101 -17.24 -3.80 -9.10
N TYR A 102 -17.99 -2.82 -8.57
CA TYR A 102 -17.43 -1.68 -7.85
C TYR A 102 -16.66 -2.10 -6.61
N PHE A 103 -17.30 -2.84 -5.70
CA PHE A 103 -16.66 -3.25 -4.46
C PHE A 103 -15.49 -4.21 -4.72
N GLY A 104 -15.54 -5.03 -5.78
CA GLY A 104 -14.46 -5.94 -6.13
C GLY A 104 -13.17 -5.22 -6.51
N HIS A 105 -13.26 -4.23 -7.40
CA HIS A 105 -12.11 -3.44 -7.84
C HIS A 105 -11.55 -2.56 -6.71
N PHE A 106 -12.42 -1.80 -6.03
CA PHE A 106 -12.02 -0.91 -4.95
C PHE A 106 -11.51 -1.69 -3.72
N GLY A 107 -12.14 -2.81 -3.38
CA GLY A 107 -11.70 -3.66 -2.27
C GLY A 107 -10.32 -4.28 -2.53
N GLY A 108 -10.05 -4.68 -3.78
CA GLY A 108 -8.72 -5.16 -4.18
C GLY A 108 -7.67 -4.07 -4.00
N ALA A 109 -7.88 -2.92 -4.65
CA ALA A 109 -6.97 -1.77 -4.55
C ALA A 109 -6.74 -1.33 -3.09
N LEU A 110 -7.75 -1.43 -2.22
CA LEU A 110 -7.64 -1.06 -0.81
C LEU A 110 -6.66 -1.97 -0.07
N LEU A 111 -6.75 -3.29 -0.28
CA LEU A 111 -5.80 -4.22 0.34
C LEU A 111 -4.38 -4.03 -0.18
N ILE A 112 -4.22 -3.71 -1.46
CA ILE A 112 -2.90 -3.47 -2.05
C ILE A 112 -2.27 -2.18 -1.50
N ALA A 113 -3.08 -1.16 -1.23
CA ALA A 113 -2.60 0.07 -0.61
C ALA A 113 -2.05 -0.14 0.82
N LEU A 114 -2.34 -1.27 1.48
CA LEU A 114 -1.74 -1.64 2.77
C LEU A 114 -0.33 -2.22 2.63
N ILE A 115 0.05 -2.75 1.46
CA ILE A 115 1.35 -3.40 1.24
C ILE A 115 2.52 -2.44 1.53
N PRO A 116 2.53 -1.18 1.05
CA PRO A 116 3.59 -0.23 1.39
C PRO A 116 3.75 0.02 2.89
N MET A 117 2.67 -0.01 3.69
CA MET A 117 2.76 0.16 5.15
C MET A 117 3.49 -0.99 5.84
N LEU A 118 3.46 -2.20 5.28
CA LEU A 118 4.25 -3.33 5.80
C LEU A 118 5.76 -3.07 5.71
N GLY A 119 6.19 -2.19 4.80
CA GLY A 119 7.57 -1.72 4.71
C GLY A 119 8.06 -1.11 6.02
N VAL A 120 7.21 -0.41 6.77
CA VAL A 120 7.58 0.18 8.06
C VAL A 120 7.92 -0.92 9.08
N THR A 121 7.07 -1.95 9.22
CA THR A 121 7.37 -3.08 10.12
C THR A 121 8.65 -3.79 9.70
N LEU A 122 8.77 -4.11 8.41
CA LEU A 122 9.90 -4.87 7.90
C LEU A 122 11.22 -4.11 8.10
N GLY A 123 11.25 -2.81 7.80
CA GLY A 123 12.44 -1.98 7.99
C GLY A 123 12.84 -1.81 9.45
N MET A 124 11.87 -1.70 10.37
CA MET A 124 12.15 -1.68 11.81
C MET A 124 12.69 -3.03 12.30
N TRP A 125 12.10 -4.13 11.85
CA TRP A 125 12.52 -5.48 12.26
C TRP A 125 13.90 -5.86 11.74
N THR A 126 14.23 -5.51 10.49
CA THR A 126 15.54 -5.84 9.91
C THR A 126 16.67 -4.96 10.44
N GLY A 127 16.35 -3.77 10.96
CA GLY A 127 17.32 -2.84 11.54
C GLY A 127 17.50 -2.94 13.05
N ALA A 128 16.67 -3.73 13.75
CA ALA A 128 16.68 -3.90 15.21
C ALA A 128 17.78 -4.84 15.71
#